data_AF-A0A349SA03-F1
#
_entry.id   AF-A0A349SA03-F1
#
_cell.length_a   1.000
_cell.length_b   1.000
_cell.length_c   1.000
_cell.angle_alpha   90.00
_cell.angle_beta   90.00
_cell.angle_gamma   90.00
#
_symmetry.space_group_name_H-M   'P 1'
#
loop_
_entity.id
_entity.type
_entity.pdbx_description
1 polymer ?
#
loop_
_entity_poly.entity_id
_entity_poly.type
_entity_poly.pdbx_seq_one_letter_code
_entity_poly.pdbx_strand_id
1 'polypeptide(L)'
;AGIEIENSTFADVYDNVATNNTGGILVFDLPNLPVQGGRNTRVFNNDIVSNNVDNFAPEGNIVGTVPAGTGMMVLANDSIEIFGNRFADNQTTNVMVVSYLINGLPIDDPNYDPFPEAIYIHSNSFEGGGENPDSEPLIALQAATGQPIPDVVWGGAIMPDAKGEPSKTFAEILCLGEGGMSFVNLDAMNGFAAPSFDPAPHLCEQPRLRKIVLPGDAGSAE
;
A
#
# COMPACT_ATOMS: atom_id res chain seq x y z
N ALA A 1 9.09 2.15 10.37
CA ALA A 1 7.91 1.25 10.47
C ALA A 1 8.26 0.04 11.34
N GLY A 2 7.36 -0.93 11.48
CA GLY A 2 7.66 -2.22 12.09
C GLY A 2 8.51 -3.11 11.18
N ILE A 3 8.03 -3.35 9.96
CA ILE A 3 8.71 -4.16 8.93
C ILE A 3 8.76 -3.36 7.63
N GLU A 4 9.93 -3.33 6.98
CA GLU A 4 10.18 -2.57 5.75
C GLU A 4 10.77 -3.47 4.68
N ILE A 5 10.15 -3.45 3.49
CA ILE A 5 10.60 -4.12 2.28
C ILE A 5 10.88 -2.99 1.30
N GLU A 6 12.09 -2.43 1.41
CA GLU A 6 12.58 -1.30 0.61
C GLU A 6 13.33 -1.82 -0.61
N ASN A 7 12.95 -1.38 -1.81
CA ASN A 7 13.68 -1.62 -3.06
C ASN A 7 14.07 -3.10 -3.25
N SER A 8 13.17 -4.00 -2.87
CA SER A 8 13.42 -5.43 -2.75
C SER A 8 12.54 -6.21 -3.72
N THR A 9 13.04 -7.36 -4.18
CA THR A 9 12.30 -8.26 -5.06
C THR A 9 12.17 -9.64 -4.44
N PHE A 10 11.05 -10.30 -4.70
CA PHE A 10 10.81 -11.69 -4.28
C PHE A 10 10.89 -11.87 -2.76
N ALA A 11 9.93 -11.30 -2.03
CA ALA A 11 9.86 -11.39 -0.58
C ALA A 11 8.57 -12.07 -0.09
N ASP A 12 8.70 -12.93 0.93
CA ASP A 12 7.58 -13.49 1.69
C ASP A 12 7.60 -12.90 3.10
N VAL A 13 6.53 -12.20 3.48
CA VAL A 13 6.37 -11.56 4.79
C VAL A 13 5.16 -12.18 5.47
N TYR A 14 5.41 -13.12 6.39
CA TYR A 14 4.34 -13.92 6.99
C TYR A 14 4.61 -14.36 8.41
N ASP A 15 3.52 -14.69 9.12
CA ASP A 15 3.49 -15.13 10.51
C ASP A 15 4.19 -14.16 11.48
N ASN A 16 4.09 -12.84 11.21
CA ASN A 16 4.60 -11.78 12.08
C ASN A 16 3.49 -11.09 12.88
N VAL A 17 3.91 -10.40 13.94
CA VAL A 17 3.08 -9.45 14.68
C VAL A 17 3.71 -8.07 14.55
N ALA A 18 3.03 -7.14 13.89
CA ALA A 18 3.44 -5.74 13.73
C ALA A 18 2.49 -4.84 14.54
N THR A 19 2.97 -4.33 15.68
CA THR A 19 2.17 -3.49 16.59
C THR A 19 2.99 -2.40 17.25
N ASN A 20 2.35 -1.30 17.65
CA ASN A 20 2.98 -0.14 18.28
C ASN A 20 4.11 0.50 17.45
N ASN A 21 3.92 0.58 16.14
CA ASN A 21 4.79 1.35 15.23
C ASN A 21 4.04 2.57 14.68
N THR A 22 4.71 3.44 13.91
CA THR A 22 4.04 4.48 13.11
C THR A 22 3.30 3.89 11.92
N GLY A 23 4.00 3.03 11.18
CA GLY A 23 3.46 2.18 10.14
C GLY A 23 3.78 0.72 10.47
N GLY A 24 2.85 -0.20 10.27
CA GLY A 24 3.05 -1.63 10.56
C GLY A 24 4.02 -2.28 9.56
N ILE A 25 3.59 -2.47 8.32
CA ILE A 25 4.39 -3.06 7.23
C ILE A 25 4.45 -2.09 6.05
N LEU A 26 5.64 -1.77 5.55
CA LEU A 26 5.82 -0.97 4.34
C LEU A 26 6.49 -1.81 3.26
N VAL A 27 5.93 -1.79 2.06
CA VAL A 27 6.52 -2.36 0.84
C VAL A 27 6.67 -1.23 -0.16
N PHE A 28 7.90 -0.78 -0.41
CA PHE A 28 8.11 0.49 -1.11
C PHE A 28 9.39 0.53 -1.91
N ASP A 29 9.36 1.30 -3.00
CA ASP A 29 10.57 1.71 -3.70
C ASP A 29 10.81 3.21 -3.54
N LEU A 30 12.06 3.57 -3.33
CA LEU A 30 12.56 4.94 -3.38
C LEU A 30 13.51 5.14 -4.59
N PRO A 31 13.53 6.36 -5.15
CA PRO A 31 14.46 6.72 -6.23
C PRO A 31 15.91 6.77 -5.72
N ASN A 32 16.87 6.76 -6.64
CA ASN A 32 18.31 6.94 -6.37
C ASN A 32 18.98 5.84 -5.52
N LEU A 33 18.39 4.64 -5.49
CA LEU A 33 18.96 3.47 -4.82
C LEU A 33 19.53 2.46 -5.83
N PRO A 34 20.55 1.65 -5.46
CA PRO A 34 21.18 0.71 -6.38
C PRO A 34 20.25 -0.40 -6.90
N VAL A 35 19.25 -0.78 -6.10
CA VAL A 35 18.21 -1.71 -6.50
C VAL A 35 16.94 -0.91 -6.79
N GLN A 36 16.30 -1.20 -7.92
CA GLN A 36 15.11 -0.52 -8.43
C GLN A 36 14.15 -1.58 -8.96
N GLY A 37 12.86 -1.24 -9.03
CA GLY A 37 11.82 -2.13 -9.58
C GLY A 37 11.52 -3.29 -8.64
N GLY A 38 11.35 -2.96 -7.36
CA GLY A 38 10.85 -3.84 -6.32
C GLY A 38 9.51 -4.44 -6.73
N ARG A 39 9.40 -5.75 -6.53
CA ARG A 39 8.24 -6.52 -6.98
C ARG A 39 8.14 -7.92 -6.40
N ASN A 40 7.00 -8.56 -6.60
CA ASN A 40 6.74 -9.96 -6.23
C ASN A 40 6.84 -10.18 -4.72
N THR A 41 6.22 -9.31 -3.95
CA THR A 41 6.15 -9.43 -2.48
C THR A 41 4.80 -10.01 -2.08
N ARG A 42 4.83 -11.04 -1.23
CA ARG A 42 3.63 -11.61 -0.63
C ARG A 42 3.61 -11.25 0.86
N VAL A 43 2.55 -10.58 1.30
CA VAL A 43 2.33 -10.23 2.71
C VAL A 43 1.12 -10.99 3.21
N PHE A 44 1.32 -12.00 4.06
CA PHE A 44 0.23 -12.90 4.45
C PHE A 44 0.31 -13.45 5.86
N ASN A 45 -0.85 -13.76 6.46
CA ASN A 45 -0.94 -14.33 7.81
C ASN A 45 -0.20 -13.52 8.89
N ASN A 46 -0.20 -12.20 8.78
CA ASN A 46 0.36 -11.31 9.82
C ASN A 46 -0.77 -10.73 10.68
N ASP A 47 -0.46 -10.45 11.95
CA ASP A 47 -1.25 -9.57 12.81
C ASP A 47 -0.69 -8.15 12.74
N ILE A 48 -1.41 -7.22 12.12
CA ILE A 48 -0.99 -5.84 11.86
C ILE A 48 -1.93 -4.89 12.61
N VAL A 49 -1.57 -4.59 13.86
CA VAL A 49 -2.54 -4.06 14.83
C VAL A 49 -2.00 -2.87 15.63
N SER A 50 -2.84 -1.85 15.83
CA SER A 50 -2.53 -0.71 16.71
C SER A 50 -1.19 -0.02 16.40
N ASN A 51 -0.86 0.16 15.12
CA ASN A 51 0.35 0.88 14.72
C ASN A 51 0.11 2.40 14.76
N ASN A 52 -0.01 2.96 15.97
CA ASN A 52 -0.44 4.34 16.21
C ASN A 52 0.65 5.22 16.87
N VAL A 53 1.91 4.83 16.81
CA VAL A 53 3.01 5.61 17.43
C VAL A 53 3.41 6.77 16.53
N ASP A 54 3.54 7.96 17.09
CA ASP A 54 4.00 9.16 16.36
C ASP A 54 5.28 8.87 15.57
N ASN A 55 5.38 9.45 14.37
CA ASN A 55 6.55 9.29 13.54
C ASN A 55 7.80 9.88 14.23
N PHE A 56 8.87 9.10 14.29
CA PHE A 56 10.14 9.47 14.94
C PHE A 56 11.32 9.48 13.96
N ALA A 57 11.05 9.41 12.66
CA ALA A 57 12.09 9.51 11.65
C ALA A 57 12.75 10.90 11.69
N PRO A 58 14.07 10.99 11.44
CA PRO A 58 14.74 12.28 11.27
C PRO A 58 14.06 13.15 10.20
N GLU A 59 14.00 14.45 10.45
CA GLU A 59 13.46 15.42 9.49
C GLU A 59 14.18 15.30 8.14
N GLY A 60 13.40 15.32 7.05
CA GLY A 60 13.90 15.16 5.68
C GLY A 60 13.97 13.72 5.18
N ASN A 61 13.82 12.70 6.03
CA ASN A 61 13.62 11.33 5.57
C ASN A 61 12.20 11.13 5.05
N ILE A 62 12.06 10.49 3.90
CA ILE A 62 10.74 10.25 3.30
C ILE A 62 9.87 9.32 4.15
N VAL A 63 10.46 8.37 4.88
CA VAL A 63 9.69 7.55 5.84
C VAL A 63 9.09 8.39 6.99
N GLY A 64 9.57 9.62 7.19
CA GLY A 64 8.96 10.62 8.06
C GLY A 64 7.61 11.15 7.57
N THR A 65 7.22 10.88 6.32
CA THR A 65 5.90 11.26 5.77
C THR A 65 4.85 10.17 5.94
N VAL A 66 5.22 9.00 6.45
CA VAL A 66 4.25 7.93 6.76
C VAL A 66 3.37 8.39 7.92
N PRO A 67 2.04 8.47 7.74
CA PRO A 67 1.12 8.86 8.79
C PRO A 67 1.16 7.88 9.96
N ALA A 68 1.12 8.37 11.20
CA ALA A 68 0.92 7.48 12.36
C ALA A 68 -0.47 6.83 12.26
N GLY A 69 -0.54 5.51 12.41
CA GLY A 69 -1.80 4.78 12.23
C GLY A 69 -1.94 4.06 10.90
N THR A 70 -0.87 3.92 10.13
CA THR A 70 -0.89 3.14 8.90
C THR A 70 -0.64 1.66 9.22
N GLY A 71 -1.60 0.79 8.94
CA GLY A 71 -1.42 -0.66 9.09
C GLY A 71 -0.37 -1.18 8.11
N MET A 72 -0.64 -1.04 6.82
CA MET A 72 0.29 -1.38 5.75
C MET A 72 0.30 -0.30 4.66
N MET A 73 1.48 -0.06 4.07
CA MET A 73 1.62 0.81 2.90
C MET A 73 2.32 0.08 1.75
N VAL A 74 1.78 0.22 0.55
CA VAL A 74 2.47 -0.02 -0.71
C VAL A 74 2.76 1.33 -1.36
N LEU A 75 4.03 1.64 -1.59
CA LEU A 75 4.46 2.89 -2.22
C LEU A 75 5.31 2.58 -3.45
N ALA A 76 4.78 2.89 -4.64
CA ALA A 76 5.50 2.75 -5.92
C ALA A 76 6.16 1.35 -6.09
N ASN A 77 5.40 0.28 -5.88
CA ASN A 77 5.91 -1.09 -5.95
C ASN A 77 4.93 -1.96 -6.74
N ASP A 78 5.44 -3.02 -7.38
CA ASP A 78 4.66 -3.79 -8.35
C ASP A 78 4.45 -5.25 -7.94
N SER A 79 3.32 -5.85 -8.34
CA SER A 79 3.06 -7.27 -8.13
C SER A 79 3.13 -7.64 -6.64
N ILE A 80 2.18 -7.11 -5.86
CA ILE A 80 2.09 -7.33 -4.41
C ILE A 80 0.81 -8.08 -4.10
N GLU A 81 0.91 -9.20 -3.38
CA GLU A 81 -0.25 -9.97 -2.93
C GLU A 81 -0.39 -9.84 -1.40
N ILE A 82 -1.51 -9.30 -0.94
CA ILE A 82 -1.80 -9.03 0.47
C ILE A 82 -3.00 -9.88 0.87
N PHE A 83 -2.78 -10.95 1.64
CA PHE A 83 -3.85 -11.91 1.93
C PHE A 83 -3.77 -12.60 3.28
N GLY A 84 -4.92 -12.96 3.87
CA GLY A 84 -4.95 -13.72 5.12
C GLY A 84 -4.42 -12.97 6.35
N ASN A 85 -4.19 -11.66 6.26
CA ASN A 85 -3.73 -10.85 7.38
C ASN A 85 -4.92 -10.41 8.23
N ARG A 86 -4.64 -10.15 9.51
CA ARG A 86 -5.56 -9.45 10.42
C ARG A 86 -5.09 -8.02 10.61
N PHE A 87 -5.92 -7.07 10.19
CA PHE A 87 -5.75 -5.65 10.45
C PHE A 87 -6.72 -5.21 11.55
N ALA A 88 -6.22 -4.51 12.56
CA ALA A 88 -7.09 -3.94 13.59
C ALA A 88 -6.55 -2.65 14.19
N ASP A 89 -7.44 -1.70 14.47
CA ASP A 89 -7.17 -0.50 15.27
C ASP A 89 -5.98 0.37 14.79
N ASN A 90 -5.71 0.38 13.48
CA ASN A 90 -4.73 1.30 12.87
C ASN A 90 -5.45 2.63 12.58
N GLN A 91 -5.09 3.68 13.32
CA GLN A 91 -5.94 4.88 13.44
C GLN A 91 -6.10 5.70 12.15
N THR A 92 -5.18 5.59 11.19
CA THR A 92 -5.25 6.32 9.92
C THR A 92 -5.89 5.50 8.81
N THR A 93 -5.39 4.29 8.55
CA THR A 93 -5.99 3.35 7.59
C THR A 93 -5.33 1.97 7.74
N ASN A 94 -6.04 0.92 7.37
CA ASN A 94 -5.52 -0.45 7.44
C ASN A 94 -4.54 -0.75 6.30
N VAL A 95 -4.86 -0.39 5.05
CA VAL A 95 -3.97 -0.55 3.89
C VAL A 95 -4.00 0.69 3.02
N MET A 96 -2.82 1.21 2.69
CA MET A 96 -2.63 2.34 1.78
C MET A 96 -1.82 1.92 0.56
N VAL A 97 -2.30 2.22 -0.64
CA VAL A 97 -1.60 1.98 -1.92
C VAL A 97 -1.44 3.33 -2.62
N VAL A 98 -0.21 3.80 -2.76
CA VAL A 98 0.06 5.16 -3.24
C VAL A 98 1.25 5.20 -4.20
N SER A 99 1.21 6.18 -5.10
CA SER A 99 2.36 6.55 -5.91
C SER A 99 3.28 7.48 -5.13
N TYR A 100 4.58 7.41 -5.40
CA TYR A 100 5.56 8.38 -4.89
C TYR A 100 5.20 9.82 -5.23
N LEU A 101 4.50 10.06 -6.35
CA LEU A 101 4.06 11.37 -6.79
C LEU A 101 3.18 12.10 -5.77
N ILE A 102 2.52 11.37 -4.86
CA ILE A 102 1.67 11.98 -3.82
C ILE A 102 2.46 12.92 -2.90
N ASN A 103 3.77 12.72 -2.78
CA ASN A 103 4.64 13.56 -1.95
C ASN A 103 4.95 14.93 -2.59
N GLY A 104 4.64 15.12 -3.88
CA GLY A 104 4.97 16.35 -4.62
C GLY A 104 6.48 16.61 -4.76
N LEU A 105 7.32 15.61 -4.46
CA LEU A 105 8.77 15.70 -4.56
C LEU A 105 9.22 15.47 -6.01
N PRO A 106 10.24 16.20 -6.49
CA PRO A 106 10.81 15.94 -7.81
C PRO A 106 11.42 14.54 -7.88
N ILE A 107 11.36 13.94 -9.07
CA ILE A 107 12.00 12.68 -9.41
C ILE A 107 13.08 12.98 -10.44
N ASP A 108 14.33 12.95 -10.00
CA ASP A 108 15.50 13.18 -10.86
C ASP A 108 16.11 11.86 -11.40
N ASP A 109 15.67 10.71 -10.88
CA ASP A 109 16.11 9.39 -11.32
C ASP A 109 15.32 8.94 -12.56
N PRO A 110 15.94 8.85 -13.75
CA PRO A 110 15.23 8.51 -14.98
C PRO A 110 14.80 7.03 -15.04
N ASN A 111 15.27 6.19 -14.12
CA ASN A 111 14.92 4.77 -14.08
C ASN A 111 13.88 4.44 -13.00
N TYR A 112 13.45 5.43 -12.22
CA TYR A 112 12.49 5.22 -11.15
C TYR A 112 11.07 5.16 -11.69
N ASP A 113 10.35 4.10 -11.33
CA ASP A 113 8.92 3.98 -11.54
C ASP A 113 8.18 4.42 -10.27
N PRO A 114 7.44 5.54 -10.30
CA PRO A 114 6.75 6.03 -9.11
C PRO A 114 5.35 5.43 -8.94
N PHE A 115 4.87 4.55 -9.83
CA PHE A 115 3.50 4.05 -9.81
C PHE A 115 3.42 2.65 -9.18
N PRO A 116 2.43 2.37 -8.32
CA PRO A 116 2.16 1.01 -7.88
C PRO A 116 1.27 0.29 -8.91
N GLU A 117 1.58 -0.96 -9.24
CA GLU A 117 0.82 -1.75 -10.22
C GLU A 117 0.66 -3.22 -9.80
N ALA A 118 -0.39 -3.90 -10.28
CA ALA A 118 -0.66 -5.31 -9.97
C ALA A 118 -0.69 -5.61 -8.46
N ILE A 119 -1.40 -4.79 -7.68
CA ILE A 119 -1.64 -4.99 -6.26
C ILE A 119 -2.91 -5.82 -6.08
N TYR A 120 -2.80 -6.96 -5.40
CA TYR A 120 -3.92 -7.85 -5.15
C TYR A 120 -4.17 -8.01 -3.65
N ILE A 121 -5.30 -7.47 -3.18
CA ILE A 121 -5.73 -7.50 -1.78
C ILE A 121 -6.95 -8.40 -1.67
N HIS A 122 -6.85 -9.49 -0.93
CA HIS A 122 -7.98 -10.40 -0.77
C HIS A 122 -7.90 -11.20 0.53
N SER A 123 -9.04 -11.69 1.02
CA SER A 123 -9.07 -12.63 2.15
C SER A 123 -8.39 -12.10 3.44
N ASN A 124 -8.35 -10.78 3.65
CA ASN A 124 -7.90 -10.18 4.91
C ASN A 124 -9.11 -9.91 5.82
N SER A 125 -8.89 -9.87 7.13
CA SER A 125 -9.90 -9.44 8.09
C SER A 125 -9.57 -8.05 8.62
N PHE A 126 -10.57 -7.17 8.66
CA PHE A 126 -10.45 -5.80 9.14
C PHE A 126 -11.37 -5.59 10.34
N GLU A 127 -10.84 -4.99 11.40
CA GLU A 127 -11.57 -4.68 12.64
C GLU A 127 -11.19 -3.29 13.15
N GLY A 128 -12.06 -2.30 12.95
CA GLY A 128 -11.78 -0.91 13.30
C GLY A 128 -10.66 -0.26 12.48
N GLY A 129 -10.33 0.97 12.83
CA GLY A 129 -9.31 1.78 12.15
C GLY A 129 -9.89 2.93 11.34
N GLY A 130 -9.05 3.91 11.06
CA GLY A 130 -9.43 5.11 10.30
C GLY A 130 -10.18 6.19 11.11
N GLU A 131 -10.32 6.05 12.42
CA GLU A 131 -11.04 7.00 13.27
C GLU A 131 -10.21 8.24 13.65
N ASN A 132 -8.89 8.24 13.47
CA ASN A 132 -8.03 9.38 13.80
C ASN A 132 -6.85 9.48 12.81
N PRO A 133 -7.11 9.91 11.56
CA PRO A 133 -6.08 10.02 10.52
C PRO A 133 -5.04 11.09 10.82
N ASP A 134 -3.79 10.79 10.50
CA ASP A 134 -2.61 11.65 10.70
C ASP A 134 -2.07 12.20 9.36
N SER A 135 -2.96 12.57 8.43
CA SER A 135 -2.57 13.22 7.16
C SER A 135 -3.67 14.11 6.58
N GLU A 136 -3.29 15.27 6.05
CA GLU A 136 -4.22 16.33 5.62
C GLU A 136 -5.28 15.92 4.57
N PRO A 137 -4.99 15.06 3.56
CA PRO A 137 -6.05 14.57 2.68
C PRO A 137 -7.06 13.65 3.38
N LEU A 138 -6.60 12.81 4.31
CA LEU A 138 -7.45 11.88 5.04
C LEU A 138 -8.23 12.58 6.15
N ILE A 139 -7.62 13.53 6.87
CA ILE A 139 -8.31 14.39 7.84
C ILE A 139 -9.46 15.14 7.16
N ALA A 140 -9.21 15.73 5.98
CA ALA A 140 -10.24 16.40 5.20
C ALA A 140 -11.35 15.45 4.74
N LEU A 141 -10.98 14.24 4.26
CA LEU A 141 -11.94 13.21 3.85
C LEU A 141 -12.83 12.77 5.02
N GLN A 142 -12.24 12.53 6.19
CA GLN A 142 -12.94 12.15 7.40
C GLN A 142 -13.89 13.27 7.84
N ALA A 143 -13.43 14.52 7.86
CA ALA A 143 -14.24 15.66 8.22
C ALA A 143 -15.43 15.87 7.26
N ALA A 144 -15.22 15.63 5.96
CA ALA A 144 -16.25 15.78 4.94
C ALA A 144 -17.31 14.67 4.99
N THR A 145 -16.93 13.44 5.34
CA THR A 145 -17.83 12.27 5.36
C THR A 145 -18.44 12.00 6.73
N GLY A 146 -17.77 12.41 7.81
CA GLY A 146 -18.11 12.04 9.18
C GLY A 146 -17.99 10.55 9.46
N GLN A 147 -17.25 9.81 8.63
CA GLN A 147 -17.04 8.36 8.73
C GLN A 147 -15.54 8.07 8.93
N PRO A 148 -15.18 6.93 9.55
CA PRO A 148 -13.81 6.45 9.54
C PRO A 148 -13.25 6.32 8.11
N ILE A 149 -11.93 6.47 7.98
CA ILE A 149 -11.24 6.20 6.70
C ILE A 149 -11.43 4.73 6.32
N PRO A 150 -11.74 4.42 5.06
CA PRO A 150 -11.89 3.04 4.61
C PRO A 150 -10.65 2.16 4.83
N ASP A 151 -10.89 0.84 4.87
CA ASP A 151 -9.88 -0.20 5.07
C ASP A 151 -8.76 -0.12 4.04
N VAL A 152 -9.14 0.10 2.78
CA VAL A 152 -8.21 0.25 1.66
C VAL A 152 -8.31 1.65 1.07
N VAL A 153 -7.19 2.37 1.11
CA VAL A 153 -7.01 3.67 0.49
C VAL A 153 -6.10 3.53 -0.73
N TRP A 154 -6.56 3.93 -1.90
CA TRP A 154 -5.75 4.06 -3.10
C TRP A 154 -5.55 5.53 -3.48
N GLY A 155 -4.32 5.92 -3.79
CA GLY A 155 -4.00 7.28 -4.22
C GLY A 155 -4.58 7.66 -5.59
N GLY A 156 -4.92 6.69 -6.44
CA GLY A 156 -5.54 6.94 -7.74
C GLY A 156 -4.56 7.29 -8.87
N ALA A 157 -3.25 7.22 -8.62
CA ALA A 157 -2.24 7.48 -9.64
C ALA A 157 -2.14 6.32 -10.63
N ILE A 158 -2.08 6.65 -11.93
CA ILE A 158 -1.96 5.68 -13.02
C ILE A 158 -0.88 6.17 -13.97
N MET A 159 0.03 5.27 -14.36
CA MET A 159 1.05 5.59 -15.35
C MET A 159 0.39 5.93 -16.69
N PRO A 160 0.71 7.07 -17.32
CA PRO A 160 0.21 7.40 -18.66
C PRO A 160 0.97 6.63 -19.75
N ASP A 161 0.29 6.29 -20.84
CA ASP A 161 0.89 5.74 -22.04
C ASP A 161 1.52 6.84 -22.93
N ALA A 162 2.05 6.45 -24.09
CA ALA A 162 2.68 7.39 -25.03
C ALA A 162 1.74 8.49 -25.58
N LYS A 163 0.43 8.36 -25.38
CA LYS A 163 -0.60 9.34 -25.77
C LYS A 163 -1.12 10.17 -24.59
N GLY A 164 -0.67 9.88 -23.37
CA GLY A 164 -1.15 10.51 -22.15
C GLY A 164 -2.40 9.87 -21.56
N GLU A 165 -2.83 8.71 -22.08
CA GLU A 165 -3.99 7.97 -21.58
C GLU A 165 -3.57 6.98 -20.49
N PRO A 166 -4.46 6.54 -19.59
CA PRO A 166 -4.14 5.52 -18.60
C PRO A 166 -3.56 4.25 -19.25
N SER A 167 -2.36 3.84 -18.87
CA SER A 167 -1.68 2.67 -19.44
C SER A 167 -2.26 1.33 -18.98
N LYS A 168 -2.97 1.34 -17.85
CA LYS A 168 -3.60 0.18 -17.22
C LYS A 168 -5.00 0.52 -16.73
N THR A 169 -5.85 -0.49 -16.66
CA THR A 169 -7.16 -0.40 -16.02
C THR A 169 -7.04 -0.41 -14.49
N PHE A 170 -8.11 -0.01 -13.79
CA PHE A 170 -8.13 -0.01 -12.33
C PHE A 170 -7.92 -1.41 -11.74
N ALA A 171 -8.50 -2.44 -12.37
CA ALA A 171 -8.35 -3.84 -11.97
C ALA A 171 -6.94 -4.40 -12.19
N GLU A 172 -6.18 -3.87 -13.16
CA GLU A 172 -4.77 -4.25 -13.38
C GLU A 172 -3.83 -3.57 -12.36
N ILE A 173 -4.25 -2.45 -11.78
CA ILE A 173 -3.46 -1.71 -10.78
C ILE A 173 -3.76 -2.19 -9.38
N LEU A 174 -5.03 -2.21 -9.00
CA LEU A 174 -5.50 -2.61 -7.68
C LEU A 174 -6.72 -3.50 -7.82
N CYS A 175 -6.54 -4.75 -7.39
CA CYS A 175 -7.58 -5.76 -7.35
C CYS A 175 -7.97 -6.08 -5.91
N LEU A 176 -9.25 -6.03 -5.60
CA LEU A 176 -9.79 -6.24 -4.25
C LEU A 176 -10.45 -7.63 -4.06
N GLY A 177 -10.22 -8.54 -5.01
CA GLY A 177 -10.83 -9.87 -4.99
C GLY A 177 -12.36 -9.79 -5.10
N GLU A 178 -13.02 -10.60 -4.28
CA GLU A 178 -14.48 -10.61 -4.15
C GLU A 178 -15.03 -9.42 -3.31
N GLY A 179 -14.16 -8.49 -2.87
CA GLY A 179 -14.53 -7.37 -2.01
C GLY A 179 -14.59 -7.74 -0.52
N GLY A 180 -15.55 -7.16 0.20
CA GLY A 180 -15.72 -7.36 1.65
C GLY A 180 -14.88 -6.43 2.53
N MET A 181 -14.21 -5.45 1.92
CA MET A 181 -13.48 -4.37 2.58
C MET A 181 -14.03 -3.02 2.11
N SER A 182 -13.98 -2.01 2.97
CA SER A 182 -14.32 -0.64 2.57
C SER A 182 -13.17 -0.02 1.76
N PHE A 183 -13.50 0.84 0.80
CA PHE A 183 -12.54 1.36 -0.17
C PHE A 183 -12.71 2.85 -0.43
N VAL A 184 -11.60 3.53 -0.71
CA VAL A 184 -11.59 4.86 -1.34
C VAL A 184 -10.43 5.03 -2.32
N ASN A 185 -10.73 5.58 -3.50
CA ASN A 185 -9.76 6.23 -4.37
C ASN A 185 -9.73 7.72 -4.03
N LEU A 186 -8.58 8.24 -3.64
CA LEU A 186 -8.40 9.62 -3.20
C LEU A 186 -8.36 10.65 -4.33
N ASP A 187 -8.21 10.24 -5.59
CA ASP A 187 -8.07 11.16 -6.72
C ASP A 187 -6.87 12.12 -6.54
N ALA A 188 -5.75 11.63 -5.99
CA ALA A 188 -4.65 12.46 -5.54
C ALA A 188 -3.98 13.23 -6.69
N MET A 189 -3.92 12.63 -7.89
CA MET A 189 -3.30 13.27 -9.06
C MET A 189 -4.14 14.42 -9.64
N ASN A 190 -5.41 14.53 -9.25
CA ASN A 190 -6.28 15.66 -9.58
C ASN A 190 -6.54 16.57 -8.37
N GLY A 191 -5.65 16.53 -7.37
CA GLY A 191 -5.73 17.39 -6.19
C GLY A 191 -6.85 17.02 -5.23
N PHE A 192 -7.20 15.73 -5.16
CA PHE A 192 -8.24 15.20 -4.27
C PHE A 192 -9.63 15.76 -4.57
N ALA A 193 -9.89 16.15 -5.82
CA ALA A 193 -11.09 16.88 -6.21
C ALA A 193 -12.35 16.01 -6.20
N ALA A 194 -12.23 14.73 -6.57
CA ALA A 194 -13.36 13.81 -6.63
C ALA A 194 -13.01 12.41 -6.07
N PRO A 195 -12.85 12.26 -4.74
CA PRO A 195 -12.67 10.94 -4.13
C PRO A 195 -13.84 10.01 -4.46
N SER A 196 -13.54 8.76 -4.80
CA SER A 196 -14.53 7.74 -5.14
C SER A 196 -14.51 6.61 -4.13
N PHE A 197 -15.68 6.26 -3.60
CA PHE A 197 -15.87 5.12 -2.70
C PHE A 197 -16.42 3.88 -3.42
N ASP A 198 -16.53 3.91 -4.76
CA ASP A 198 -17.02 2.79 -5.55
C ASP A 198 -15.91 1.74 -5.75
N PRO A 199 -16.04 0.54 -5.16
CA PRO A 199 -15.06 -0.52 -5.35
C PRO A 199 -15.27 -1.28 -6.66
N ALA A 200 -16.39 -1.10 -7.38
CA ALA A 200 -16.76 -1.95 -8.52
C ALA A 200 -15.68 -2.05 -9.61
N PRO A 201 -14.94 -0.97 -9.97
CA PRO A 201 -13.84 -1.08 -10.93
C PRO A 201 -12.65 -1.92 -10.48
N HIS A 202 -12.56 -2.22 -9.18
CA HIS A 202 -11.49 -2.96 -8.52
C HIS A 202 -11.89 -4.37 -8.09
N LEU A 203 -13.16 -4.76 -8.27
CA LEU A 203 -13.61 -6.13 -8.01
C LEU A 203 -13.18 -7.01 -9.19
N CYS A 204 -12.21 -7.89 -8.93
CA CYS A 204 -11.57 -8.72 -9.94
C CYS A 204 -10.88 -9.93 -9.32
N GLU A 205 -10.32 -10.78 -10.17
CA GLU A 205 -9.42 -11.86 -9.77
C GLU A 205 -8.09 -11.69 -10.51
N GLN A 206 -6.98 -11.82 -9.79
CA GLN A 206 -5.64 -11.82 -10.36
C GLN A 206 -4.93 -13.15 -10.06
N PRO A 207 -3.97 -13.58 -10.91
CA PRO A 207 -3.13 -14.73 -10.60
C PRO A 207 -2.38 -14.54 -9.28
N ARG A 208 -2.45 -15.54 -8.41
CA ARG A 208 -1.69 -15.54 -7.15
C ARG A 208 -0.18 -15.61 -7.40
N LEU A 209 0.59 -14.91 -6.60
CA LEU A 209 2.04 -14.95 -6.63
C LEU A 209 2.54 -16.30 -6.09
N ARG A 210 3.59 -16.81 -6.71
CA ARG A 210 4.20 -18.08 -6.29
C ARG A 210 4.99 -17.88 -5.01
N LYS A 211 5.10 -18.95 -4.23
CA LYS A 211 6.03 -19.00 -3.10
C LYS A 211 7.44 -18.69 -3.55
N ILE A 212 8.11 -17.83 -2.78
CA ILE A 212 9.51 -17.51 -3.01
C ILE A 212 10.34 -18.71 -2.57
N VAL A 213 11.23 -19.14 -3.46
CA VAL A 213 12.20 -20.22 -3.21
C VAL A 213 13.58 -19.60 -3.24
N LEU A 214 14.25 -19.58 -2.10
CA LEU A 214 15.60 -19.06 -2.02
C LEU A 214 16.61 -20.10 -2.55
N PRO A 215 17.77 -19.65 -3.07
CA PRO A 215 18.85 -20.56 -3.46
C PRO A 215 19.31 -21.40 -2.24
N GLY A 216 18.88 -22.66 -2.19
CA GLY A 216 19.15 -23.58 -1.07
C GLY A 216 17.94 -24.42 -0.66
N ASP A 217 16.73 -23.89 -0.81
CA ASP A 217 15.48 -24.54 -0.37
C ASP A 217 14.90 -25.52 -1.40
N ALA A 218 15.48 -25.57 -2.61
CA ALA A 218 15.07 -26.49 -3.67
C ALA A 218 15.35 -27.98 -3.35
N GLY A 219 15.98 -28.29 -2.21
CA GLY A 219 16.35 -29.65 -1.79
C GLY A 219 15.45 -30.30 -0.74
N SER A 220 14.43 -29.61 -0.21
CA SER A 220 13.58 -30.13 0.88
C SER A 220 12.09 -30.24 0.53
N ALA A 221 11.74 -30.24 -0.76
CA ALA A 221 10.40 -30.57 -1.21
C ALA A 221 10.29 -32.09 -1.45
N GLU A 222 10.01 -32.85 -0.39
CA GLU A 222 9.26 -34.11 -0.48
C GLU A 222 7.77 -33.85 -0.17
#